data_AF-A0A091B5T1-F1
#
_entry.id   AF-A0A091B5T1-F1
#
_cell.length_a   1.000
_cell.length_b   1.000
_cell.length_c   1.000
_cell.angle_alpha   90.00
_cell.angle_beta   90.00
_cell.angle_gamma   90.00
#
_symmetry.space_group_name_H-M   'P 1'
#
loop_
_entity.id
_entity.type
_entity.pdbx_description
1 polymer ?
#
loop_
_entity_poly.entity_id
_entity_poly.type
_entity_poly.pdbx_seq_one_letter_code
_entity_poly.pdbx_strand_id
1 'polypeptide(L)' 'MEGIRTSAIAWLLLSLAVLLLDQVTKWWAMTAIPDDVAIAVVEGWWNWRRSYNPGAAFGLLGGAGGWQ' A
#
# COMPACT_ATOMS: atom_id res chain seq x y z
N MET A 1 -38.98 5.84 17.65
CA MET A 1 -38.53 6.14 16.28
C MET A 1 -37.41 5.14 15.98
N GLU A 2 -37.68 4.06 15.25
CA GLU A 2 -36.59 3.18 14.81
C GLU A 2 -35.84 3.90 13.70
N GLY A 3 -34.58 4.26 13.97
CA GLY A 3 -33.70 4.86 12.96
C GLY A 3 -33.35 3.83 11.88
N ILE A 4 -33.28 4.28 10.63
CA ILE A 4 -32.86 3.46 9.49
C ILE A 4 -31.47 2.89 9.80
N ARG A 5 -31.35 1.56 9.90
CA ARG A 5 -30.06 0.88 9.99
C ARG A 5 -29.47 0.72 8.59
N THR A 6 -28.51 1.58 8.24
CA THR A 6 -27.77 1.45 6.98
C THR A 6 -26.85 0.23 7.05
N SER A 7 -26.95 -0.66 6.07
CA SER A 7 -26.05 -1.81 5.94
C SER A 7 -24.64 -1.37 5.55
N ALA A 8 -23.62 -1.94 6.20
CA ALA A 8 -22.21 -1.67 5.90
C ALA A 8 -21.66 -2.50 4.72
N ILE A 9 -22.46 -3.38 4.11
CA ILE A 9 -21.99 -4.33 3.09
C ILE A 9 -21.33 -3.63 1.89
N ALA A 10 -21.88 -2.51 1.42
CA ALA A 10 -21.29 -1.77 0.31
C ALA A 10 -19.86 -1.29 0.63
N TRP A 11 -19.65 -0.83 1.88
CA TRP A 11 -18.34 -0.40 2.35
C TRP A 11 -17.38 -1.57 2.53
N LEU A 12 -17.85 -2.72 3.00
CA LEU A 12 -17.02 -3.93 3.10
C LEU A 12 -16.58 -4.44 1.73
N LEU A 13 -17.47 -4.41 0.73
CA LEU A 13 -17.12 -4.77 -0.65
C LEU A 13 -16.10 -3.79 -1.26
N LEU A 14 -16.27 -2.49 -1.00
CA LEU A 14 -15.29 -1.49 -1.42
C LEU A 14 -13.92 -1.74 -0.76
N SER A 15 -13.88 -2.00 0.55
CA SER A 15 -12.64 -2.34 1.25
C SER A 15 -11.98 -3.60 0.66
N LEU A 16 -12.76 -4.63 0.35
CA LEU A 16 -12.25 -5.84 -0.29
C LEU A 16 -11.65 -5.52 -1.66
N ALA A 17 -12.31 -4.70 -2.47
CA ALA A 17 -11.78 -4.28 -3.78
C ALA A 17 -10.46 -3.53 -3.64
N VAL A 18 -10.33 -2.62 -2.66
CA VAL A 18 -9.09 -1.90 -2.37
C VAL A 18 -7.97 -2.86 -1.97
N LEU A 19 -8.25 -3.82 -1.08
CA LEU A 19 -7.26 -4.83 -0.66
C LEU A 19 -6.78 -5.69 -1.82
N LEU A 20 -7.70 -6.14 -2.68
CA LEU A 20 -7.33 -6.92 -3.86
C LEU A 20 -6.47 -6.12 -4.82
N LEU A 21 -6.84 -4.85 -5.08
CA LEU A 21 -6.05 -3.96 -5.94
C LEU A 21 -4.65 -3.71 -5.37
N ASP A 22 -4.54 -3.48 -4.06
CA ASP A 22 -3.26 -3.33 -3.35
C ASP A 22 -2.37 -4.58 -3.52
N GLN A 23 -2.91 -5.77 -3.29
CA GLN A 23 -2.13 -7.00 -3.39
C GLN A 23 -1.72 -7.34 -4.82
N VAL A 24 -2.62 -7.15 -5.79
CA VAL A 24 -2.33 -7.37 -7.22
C VAL A 24 -1.25 -6.39 -7.69
N THR A 25 -1.33 -5.11 -7.31
CA THR A 25 -0.32 -4.12 -7.71
C THR A 25 1.05 -4.39 -7.07
N LYS A 26 1.10 -4.84 -5.81
CA LYS A 26 2.35 -5.28 -5.17
C LYS A 26 2.96 -6.50 -5.86
N TRP A 27 2.15 -7.50 -6.18
CA TRP A 27 2.60 -8.67 -6.91
C TRP A 27 3.17 -8.30 -8.28
N TRP A 28 2.45 -7.46 -9.04
CA TRP A 28 2.95 -6.92 -10.30
C TRP A 28 4.29 -6.19 -10.11
N ALA A 29 4.41 -5.29 -9.13
CA ALA A 29 5.65 -4.55 -8.87
C ALA A 29 6.84 -5.47 -8.55
N MET A 30 6.63 -6.55 -7.80
CA MET A 30 7.69 -7.53 -7.52
C MET A 30 8.16 -8.28 -8.77
N THR A 31 7.29 -8.45 -9.76
CA THR A 31 7.64 -9.16 -11.01
C THR A 31 8.16 -8.25 -12.11
N ALA A 32 7.72 -6.99 -12.15
CA ALA A 32 7.97 -6.07 -13.26
C ALA A 32 8.98 -4.96 -12.94
N ILE A 33 9.11 -4.55 -11.68
CA ILE A 33 10.01 -3.45 -11.28
C ILE A 33 11.27 -4.05 -10.64
N PRO A 34 12.48 -3.71 -11.13
CA PRO A 34 13.74 -4.15 -10.54
C PRO A 34 13.90 -3.65 -9.10
N ASP A 35 14.68 -4.38 -8.31
CA ASP A 35 14.89 -4.03 -6.91
C ASP A 35 15.66 -2.72 -6.77
N ASP A 36 15.12 -1.81 -5.96
CA ASP A 36 15.78 -0.55 -5.63
C ASP A 36 16.23 0.28 -6.87
N VAL A 37 15.52 0.14 -7.99
CA VAL A 37 15.75 0.97 -9.19
C VAL A 37 14.58 1.93 -9.38
N ALA A 38 14.89 3.21 -9.57
CA ALA A 38 13.89 4.21 -9.94
C ALA A 38 13.69 4.18 -11.46
N ILE A 39 12.46 3.91 -11.90
CA ILE A 39 12.03 3.97 -13.30
C ILE A 39 11.18 5.24 -13.46
N ALA A 40 11.66 6.20 -14.25
CA ALA A 40 10.89 7.39 -14.57
C ALA A 40 9.66 7.03 -15.40
N VAL A 41 8.48 7.45 -14.93
CA VAL A 41 7.24 7.45 -15.72
C VAL A 41 7.00 8.83 -16.30
N VAL A 42 7.31 9.86 -15.51
CA VAL A 42 7.37 11.27 -15.94
C VAL A 42 8.73 11.80 -15.53
N GLU A 43 9.56 12.08 -16.53
CA GLU A 43 10.92 12.57 -16.34
C GLU A 43 10.96 13.78 -15.40
N GLY A 44 11.82 13.70 -14.39
CA GLY A 44 12.01 14.76 -13.39
C GLY A 44 10.89 14.93 -12.36
N TRP A 45 9.80 14.13 -12.40
CA TRP A 45 8.67 14.31 -11.48
C TRP A 45 8.16 13.01 -10.83
N TRP A 46 8.03 11.92 -11.58
CA TRP A 46 7.41 10.69 -11.09
C TRP A 46 8.24 9.46 -11.44
N ASN A 47 8.57 8.67 -10.41
CA ASN A 47 9.26 7.40 -10.55
C ASN A 47 8.44 6.27 -9.93
N TRP A 48 8.45 5.11 -10.58
CA TRP A 48 8.16 3.85 -9.92
C TRP A 48 9.43 3.26 -9.36
N ARG A 49 9.38 2.81 -8.10
CA ARG A 49 10.50 2.16 -7.42
C ARG A 49 9.96 1.07 -6.51
N ARG A 50 10.57 -0.11 -6.57
CA ARG A 50 10.30 -1.18 -5.61
C ARG A 50 11.19 -0.99 -4.40
N SER A 51 10.57 -0.78 -3.24
CA SER A 51 11.27 -0.71 -1.96
C SER A 51 10.51 -1.53 -0.92
N TYR A 52 11.25 -2.09 0.04
CA TYR A 52 10.69 -2.79 1.19
C TYR A 52 10.81 -1.89 2.41
N ASN A 53 9.66 -1.52 3.01
CA ASN A 53 9.64 -0.70 4.22
C ASN A 53 9.47 -1.59 5.46
N PRO A 54 10.52 -1.78 6.28
CA PRO A 54 10.47 -2.63 7.48
C PRO A 54 9.71 -1.99 8.66
N GLY A 55 9.26 -0.74 8.53
CA GLY A 55 8.46 -0.07 9.56
C GLY A 55 9.29 0.84 10.47
N ALA A 56 9.62 2.04 9.98
CA ALA A 56 9.95 3.21 10.79
C ALA A 56 9.88 4.44 9.90
N ALA A 57 8.88 5.31 10.11
CA ALA A 57 8.88 6.62 9.45
C ALA A 57 10.17 7.35 9.85
N PHE A 58 10.99 7.74 8.86
CA PHE A 58 12.28 8.42 9.05
C PHE A 58 13.38 7.62 9.78
N GLY A 59 13.22 6.31 9.95
CA GLY A 59 14.20 5.49 10.68
C GLY A 59 14.25 5.75 12.20
N LEU A 60 13.38 6.61 12.73
CA LEU A 60 13.37 7.03 14.14
C LEU A 60 13.20 5.85 15.11
N LEU A 61 12.55 4.77 14.67
CA LEU A 61 12.32 3.53 15.43
C LEU A 61 12.81 2.27 14.68
N GLY A 62 13.68 2.40 13.67
CA GLY A 62 14.02 1.28 12.78
C GLY A 62 14.76 0.10 13.42
N GLY A 63 15.32 0.30 14.62
CA GLY A 63 15.96 -0.74 15.45
C GLY A 63 15.20 -1.05 16.74
N ALA A 64 14.09 -0.37 17.03
CA ALA A 64 13.18 -0.79 18.08
C ALA A 64 12.42 -2.00 17.52
N GLY A 65 12.48 -3.15 18.20
CA GLY A 65 11.70 -4.33 17.80
C GLY A 65 10.25 -3.92 17.57
N GLY A 66 9.69 -4.24 16.40
CA GLY A 66 8.37 -3.77 16.00
C GLY A 66 7.31 -3.99 17.08
N TRP A 67 6.46 -2.99 17.33
CA TRP A 67 5.37 -2.98 18.32
C TRP A 67 5.73 -3.38 19.78
N GLN A 68 7.01 -3.32 20.18
CA GLN A 68 7.43 -3.44 21.59
C GLN A 68 7.77 -2.08 22.19
#